data_AF-A0A377W5V5-F1
#
_entry.id   AF-A0A377W5V5-F1
#
_cell.length_a   1.000
_cell.length_b   1.000
_cell.length_c   1.000
_cell.angle_alpha   90.00
_cell.angle_beta   90.00
_cell.angle_gamma   90.00
#
_symmetry.space_group_name_H-M   'P 1'
#
loop_
_entity.id
_entity.type
_entity.pdbx_description
1 polymer ?
#
loop_
_entity_poly.entity_id
_entity_poly.type
_entity_poly.pdbx_seq_one_letter_code
_entity_poly.pdbx_strand_id
1 'polypeptide(L)'
;MIKLVRIDYRLLHGQVVFAWTRALDIDHIIVANAKAAADAFITMSLNLAKPAGVTLDIATVEQAAEKLNSGKLDHKKVMVVLGNTAETLALVEKVPGISAINYGRSATEGRGKTIRQGHLSDRRGNRP
;
A
#
# COMPACT_ATOMS: atom_id res chain seq x y z
N MET A 1 -1.52 16.20 3.21
CA MET A 1 -1.33 15.97 1.76
C MET A 1 -1.03 14.49 1.44
N ILE A 2 -1.71 13.92 0.44
CA ILE A 2 -1.47 12.54 -0.04
C ILE A 2 -0.20 12.51 -0.90
N LYS A 3 0.75 11.64 -0.53
CA LYS A 3 2.04 11.46 -1.21
C LYS A 3 2.09 10.21 -2.08
N LEU A 4 1.35 9.17 -1.68
CA LEU A 4 1.31 7.90 -2.37
C LEU A 4 -0.04 7.22 -2.15
N VAL A 5 -0.64 6.75 -3.24
CA VAL A 5 -1.72 5.75 -3.19
C VAL A 5 -1.15 4.47 -3.79
N ARG A 6 -1.13 3.37 -3.03
CA ARG A 6 -0.51 2.12 -3.43
C ARG A 6 -1.49 0.95 -3.33
N ILE A 7 -1.56 0.14 -4.37
CA ILE A 7 -2.28 -1.14 -4.34
C ILE A 7 -1.27 -2.27 -4.06
N ASP A 8 -1.39 -2.96 -2.93
CA ASP A 8 -0.62 -4.16 -2.60
C ASP A 8 -1.49 -5.11 -1.76
N TYR A 9 -1.76 -6.32 -2.26
CA TYR A 9 -2.63 -7.28 -1.56
C TYR A 9 -2.11 -7.71 -0.19
N ARG A 10 -0.81 -7.50 0.08
CA ARG A 10 -0.18 -7.79 1.38
C ARG A 10 -0.22 -6.60 2.34
N LEU A 11 -0.79 -5.47 1.92
CA LEU A 11 -0.90 -4.24 2.71
C LEU A 11 0.48 -3.75 3.20
N LEU A 12 0.69 -3.62 4.52
CA LEU A 12 1.99 -3.27 5.10
C LEU A 12 2.80 -4.53 5.35
N HIS A 13 3.92 -4.69 4.63
CA HIS A 13 4.80 -5.84 4.79
C HIS A 13 6.27 -5.52 4.49
N GLY A 14 7.15 -6.25 5.18
CA GLY A 14 8.59 -6.32 4.90
C GLY A 14 9.30 -4.96 4.88
N GLN A 15 10.42 -4.90 4.16
CA GLN A 15 11.21 -3.67 4.00
C GLN A 15 10.57 -2.66 3.02
N VAL A 16 9.52 -3.06 2.29
CA VAL A 16 8.88 -2.23 1.27
C VAL A 16 8.19 -1.01 1.90
N VAL A 17 7.52 -1.19 3.05
CA VAL A 17 6.91 -0.06 3.77
C VAL A 17 7.98 0.95 4.21
N PHE A 18 9.13 0.48 4.72
CA PHE A 18 10.24 1.34 5.15
C PHE A 18 10.86 2.12 3.98
N ALA A 19 10.97 1.50 2.81
CA ALA A 19 11.50 2.17 1.62
C ALA A 19 10.59 3.34 1.20
N TRP A 20 9.27 3.12 1.12
CA TRP A 20 8.32 4.17 0.73
C TRP A 20 8.21 5.28 1.77
N THR A 21 8.14 4.94 3.06
CA THR A 21 8.01 5.96 4.09
C THR A 21 9.23 6.87 4.16
N ARG A 22 10.45 6.33 3.99
CA ARG A 22 11.67 7.14 3.95
C ARG A 22 11.79 7.94 2.66
N ALA A 23 11.51 7.34 1.51
CA ALA A 23 11.68 8.00 0.21
C ALA A 23 10.73 9.19 0.02
N LEU A 24 9.52 9.11 0.57
CA LEU A 24 8.48 10.12 0.42
C LEU A 24 8.21 10.94 1.70
N ASP A 25 9.02 10.70 2.74
CA ASP A 25 8.91 11.33 4.05
C ASP A 25 7.49 11.23 4.65
N ILE A 26 6.94 10.01 4.64
CA ILE A 26 5.59 9.71 5.12
C ILE A 26 5.58 9.68 6.64
N ASP A 27 4.64 10.39 7.26
CA ASP A 27 4.42 10.41 8.71
C ASP A 27 3.05 9.82 9.13
N HIS A 28 2.20 9.50 8.16
CA HIS A 28 0.90 8.88 8.38
C HIS A 28 0.55 7.88 7.27
N ILE A 29 0.11 6.68 7.65
CA ILE A 29 -0.35 5.63 6.74
C ILE A 29 -1.83 5.36 6.98
N ILE A 30 -2.61 5.23 5.92
CA ILE A 30 -3.97 4.71 5.97
C ILE A 30 -4.01 3.38 5.21
N VAL A 31 -4.42 2.32 5.87
CA VAL A 31 -4.81 1.06 5.24
C VAL A 31 -6.31 1.08 5.05
N ALA A 32 -6.75 1.30 3.82
CA ALA A 32 -8.15 1.26 3.44
C ALA A 32 -8.49 -0.16 2.98
N ASN A 33 -8.91 -1.01 3.92
CA ASN A 33 -9.27 -2.40 3.65
C ASN A 33 -10.28 -2.91 4.68
N ALA A 34 -11.49 -3.23 4.23
CA ALA A 34 -12.59 -3.62 5.12
C ALA A 34 -12.28 -4.89 5.93
N LYS A 35 -11.62 -5.87 5.30
CA LYS A 35 -11.22 -7.12 5.97
C LYS A 35 -10.20 -6.86 7.08
N ALA A 36 -9.18 -6.04 6.81
CA ALA A 36 -8.18 -5.69 7.82
C ALA A 36 -8.80 -4.92 9.00
N ALA A 37 -9.73 -4.00 8.72
CA ALA A 37 -10.40 -3.22 9.75
C ALA A 37 -11.34 -4.06 10.65
N ALA A 38 -11.92 -5.14 10.10
CA ALA A 38 -12.81 -6.03 10.84
C ALA A 38 -12.09 -7.18 11.58
N ASP A 39 -10.82 -7.42 11.28
CA ASP A 39 -10.04 -8.54 11.82
C ASP A 39 -8.96 -8.05 12.79
N ALA A 40 -9.13 -8.37 14.07
CA ALA A 40 -8.23 -7.94 15.14
C ALA A 40 -6.80 -8.49 14.97
N PHE A 41 -6.65 -9.70 14.42
CA PHE A 41 -5.34 -10.30 14.20
C PHE A 41 -4.60 -9.59 13.06
N ILE A 42 -5.29 -9.32 11.94
CA ILE A 42 -4.72 -8.54 10.83
C ILE A 42 -4.38 -7.12 11.30
N THR A 43 -5.28 -6.47 12.04
CA THR A 43 -5.06 -5.14 12.63
C THR A 43 -3.81 -5.12 13.51
N MET A 44 -3.65 -6.08 14.41
CA MET A 44 -2.46 -6.19 15.26
C MET A 44 -1.18 -6.38 14.42
N SER A 45 -1.22 -7.27 13.43
CA SER A 45 -0.08 -7.53 12.54
C SER A 45 0.36 -6.28 11.77
N LEU A 46 -0.59 -5.51 11.23
CA LEU A 46 -0.30 -4.26 10.53
C LEU A 46 0.28 -3.19 11.45
N ASN A 47 -0.19 -3.12 12.70
CA ASN A 47 0.38 -2.22 13.71
C ASN A 47 1.84 -2.56 14.04
N LEU A 48 2.20 -3.85 14.10
CA LEU A 48 3.58 -4.30 14.29
C LEU A 48 4.47 -4.02 13.06
N ALA A 49 3.89 -4.04 11.85
CA ALA A 49 4.62 -3.77 10.61
C ALA A 49 4.91 -2.28 10.37
N LYS A 50 4.25 -1.38 11.11
CA LYS A 50 4.37 0.07 10.96
C LYS A 50 5.76 0.58 11.37
N PRO A 51 6.42 1.42 10.55
CA PRO A 51 7.67 2.07 10.95
C PRO A 51 7.53 2.94 12.21
N ALA A 52 8.61 3.03 12.99
CA ALA A 52 8.67 3.92 14.15
C ALA A 52 8.49 5.39 13.71
N GLY A 53 7.78 6.19 14.52
CA GLY A 53 7.50 7.60 14.22
C GLY A 53 6.38 7.85 13.19
N VAL A 54 5.89 6.81 12.52
CA VAL A 54 4.76 6.91 11.58
C VAL A 54 3.47 6.54 12.30
N THR A 55 2.38 7.27 12.06
CA THR A 55 1.04 6.91 12.59
C THR A 55 0.29 6.05 11.58
N LEU A 56 -0.62 5.18 12.04
CA LEU A 56 -1.35 4.25 11.19
C LEU A 56 -2.83 4.24 11.55
N ASP A 57 -3.66 4.39 10.52
CA ASP A 57 -5.08 4.12 10.56
C ASP A 57 -5.40 2.89 9.71
N ILE A 58 -6.23 2.00 10.24
CA ILE A 58 -6.77 0.83 9.52
C ILE A 58 -8.29 1.00 9.52
N ALA A 59 -8.87 1.14 8.34
CA ALA A 59 -10.24 1.61 8.19
C ALA A 59 -10.90 1.05 6.92
N THR A 60 -12.22 1.20 6.81
CA THR A 60 -12.91 0.99 5.54
C THR A 60 -12.57 2.08 4.52
N VAL A 61 -12.91 1.86 3.25
CA VAL A 61 -12.72 2.88 2.20
C VAL A 61 -13.51 4.14 2.51
N GLU A 62 -14.72 3.99 3.06
CA GLU A 62 -15.61 5.09 3.45
C GLU A 62 -14.95 5.95 4.53
N GLN A 63 -14.50 5.32 5.61
CA GLN A 63 -13.84 6.00 6.73
C GLN A 63 -12.51 6.65 6.30
N ALA A 64 -11.76 6.00 5.42
CA ALA A 64 -10.55 6.56 4.85
C ALA A 64 -10.85 7.81 4.01
N ALA A 65 -11.87 7.76 3.15
CA ALA A 65 -12.29 8.90 2.33
C ALA A 65 -12.77 10.07 3.20
N GLU A 66 -13.58 9.80 4.23
CA GLU A 66 -14.03 10.81 5.20
C GLU A 66 -12.84 11.51 5.88
N LYS A 67 -11.86 10.74 6.37
CA LYS A 67 -10.65 11.29 6.99
C LYS A 67 -9.84 12.14 6.02
N LEU A 68 -9.62 11.65 4.80
CA LEU A 68 -8.86 12.35 3.77
C LEU A 68 -9.55 13.65 3.34
N ASN A 69 -10.88 13.66 3.25
CA ASN A 69 -11.67 14.85 2.87
C ASN A 69 -11.91 15.84 4.02
N SER A 70 -11.71 15.42 5.28
CA SER A 70 -11.98 16.25 6.46
C SER A 70 -10.97 17.40 6.70
N GLY A 71 -9.86 17.45 5.95
CA GLY A 71 -8.76 18.40 6.17
C GLY A 71 -7.88 18.12 7.40
N LYS A 72 -8.27 17.17 8.26
CA LYS A 72 -7.50 16.81 9.48
C LYS A 72 -6.09 16.29 9.18
N LEU A 73 -5.86 15.76 7.97
CA LEU A 73 -4.58 15.20 7.54
C LEU A 73 -3.78 16.14 6.61
N ASP A 74 -4.20 17.39 6.47
CA ASP A 74 -3.54 18.33 5.54
C ASP A 74 -2.10 18.61 5.92
N HIS A 75 -1.84 18.71 7.22
CA HIS A 75 -0.51 18.87 7.80
C HIS A 75 0.34 17.58 7.83
N LYS A 76 -0.22 16.44 7.42
CA LYS A 76 0.46 15.13 7.35
C LYS A 76 0.89 14.79 5.94
N LYS A 77 1.91 13.95 5.82
CA LYS A 77 2.38 13.35 4.55
C LYS A 77 1.86 11.92 4.50
N VAL A 78 0.73 11.75 3.80
CA VAL A 78 -0.09 10.54 3.89
C VAL A 78 0.25 9.54 2.80
N MET A 79 0.43 8.28 3.17
CA MET A 79 0.43 7.13 2.25
C MET A 79 -0.85 6.33 2.45
N VAL A 80 -1.58 6.07 1.37
CA VAL A 80 -2.76 5.19 1.39
C VAL A 80 -2.40 3.85 0.76
N VAL A 81 -2.74 2.76 1.44
CA VAL A 81 -2.50 1.38 0.99
C VAL A 81 -3.82 0.64 0.88
N LEU A 82 -4.07 0.04 -0.28
CA LEU A 82 -5.27 -0.72 -0.59
C LEU A 82 -4.91 -2.14 -1.03
N GLY A 83 -5.80 -3.10 -0.74
CA GLY A 83 -5.55 -4.52 -1.04
C GLY A 83 -5.92 -4.95 -2.46
N ASN A 84 -6.80 -4.20 -3.13
CA ASN A 84 -7.36 -4.57 -4.44
C ASN A 84 -7.82 -3.34 -5.23
N THR A 85 -8.11 -3.56 -6.51
CA THR A 85 -8.53 -2.51 -7.45
C THR A 85 -9.94 -1.99 -7.20
N ALA A 86 -10.86 -2.82 -6.69
CA ALA A 86 -12.23 -2.42 -6.42
C ALA A 86 -12.31 -1.37 -5.29
N GLU A 87 -11.65 -1.63 -4.16
CA GLU A 87 -11.51 -0.66 -3.07
C GLU A 87 -10.76 0.61 -3.53
N THR A 88 -9.79 0.45 -4.43
CA THR A 88 -9.02 1.60 -4.95
C THR A 88 -9.87 2.51 -5.83
N LEU A 89 -10.67 1.93 -6.72
CA LEU A 89 -11.60 2.70 -7.55
C LEU A 89 -12.59 3.47 -6.66
N ALA A 90 -13.20 2.78 -5.69
CA ALA A 90 -14.13 3.39 -4.75
C ALA A 90 -13.50 4.54 -3.93
N LEU A 91 -12.23 4.44 -3.57
CA LEU A 91 -11.51 5.53 -2.89
C LEU A 91 -11.28 6.73 -3.83
N VAL A 92 -10.80 6.48 -5.05
CA VAL A 92 -10.45 7.53 -6.02
C VAL A 92 -11.68 8.32 -6.46
N GLU A 93 -12.83 7.67 -6.59
CA GLU A 93 -14.09 8.35 -6.90
C GLU A 93 -14.56 9.28 -5.76
N LYS A 94 -14.17 8.98 -4.51
CA LYS A 94 -14.58 9.74 -3.31
C LYS A 94 -13.57 10.81 -2.89
N VAL A 95 -12.31 10.67 -3.26
CA VAL A 95 -11.22 11.54 -2.79
C VAL A 95 -10.63 12.31 -3.99
N PRO A 96 -10.90 13.61 -4.11
CA PRO A 96 -10.35 14.42 -5.19
C PRO A 96 -8.83 14.58 -5.05
N GLY A 97 -8.14 14.75 -6.17
CA GLY A 97 -6.71 15.07 -6.20
C GLY A 97 -5.76 13.85 -6.23
N ILE A 98 -6.29 12.62 -6.32
CA ILE A 98 -5.46 11.44 -6.61
C ILE A 98 -5.21 11.37 -8.12
N SER A 99 -4.02 11.76 -8.56
CA SER A 99 -3.63 11.79 -9.98
C SER A 99 -2.88 10.54 -10.44
N ALA A 100 -2.32 9.77 -9.52
CA ALA A 100 -1.52 8.59 -9.83
C ALA A 100 -1.67 7.51 -8.76
N ILE A 101 -1.62 6.26 -9.21
CA ILE A 101 -1.69 5.07 -8.36
C ILE A 101 -0.42 4.26 -8.58
N ASN A 102 0.27 3.94 -7.49
CA ASN A 102 1.42 3.05 -7.51
C ASN A 102 0.96 1.59 -7.44
N TYR A 103 1.24 0.83 -8.50
CA TYR A 103 0.86 -0.58 -8.57
C TYR A 103 1.93 -1.46 -7.91
N GLY A 104 1.57 -2.14 -6.83
CA GLY A 104 2.39 -3.12 -6.14
C GLY A 104 2.13 -4.54 -6.66
N ARG A 105 1.94 -5.49 -5.74
CA ARG A 105 1.44 -6.82 -6.12
C ARG A 105 -0.07 -6.84 -6.02
N SER A 106 -0.73 -7.32 -7.05
CA SER A 106 -2.12 -7.77 -6.98
C SER A 106 -2.17 -9.24 -6.56
N ALA A 107 -3.24 -9.61 -5.87
CA ALA A 107 -3.57 -11.02 -5.69
C ALA A 107 -3.96 -11.55 -7.07
N THR A 108 -3.16 -12.46 -7.63
CA THR A 108 -3.55 -13.16 -8.86
C THR A 108 -4.66 -14.14 -8.50
N GLU A 109 -5.89 -13.90 -8.98
CA GLU A 109 -6.84 -15.00 -9.17
C GLU A 109 -6.17 -16.01 -10.11
N GLY A 110 -6.14 -17.27 -9.71
CA GLY A 110 -5.25 -18.29 -10.28
C GLY A 110 -5.26 -18.35 -11.81
N ARG A 111 -4.16 -17.91 -12.43
CA ARG A 111 -3.61 -18.35 -13.74
C ARG A 111 -2.48 -17.43 -14.22
N GLY A 112 -1.40 -17.34 -13.44
CA GLY A 112 -0.20 -16.63 -13.88
C GLY A 112 1.04 -17.13 -13.15
N LYS A 113 1.96 -17.78 -13.86
CA LYS A 113 3.25 -18.15 -13.31
C LYS A 113 3.94 -16.87 -12.82
N THR A 114 4.16 -16.77 -11.51
CA THR A 114 5.03 -15.72 -10.96
C THR A 114 6.45 -16.00 -11.48
N ILE A 115 6.95 -15.18 -12.40
CA ILE A 115 8.38 -15.16 -12.70
C ILE A 115 9.06 -14.53 -11.48
N ARG A 116 9.75 -15.35 -10.70
CA ARG A 116 10.72 -14.86 -9.70
C ARG A 116 11.80 -14.12 -10.49
N GLN A 117 12.23 -12.94 -10.03
CA GLN A 117 13.46 -12.32 -10.53
C GLN A 117 14.61 -13.31 -10.32
N GLY A 118 14.91 -14.08 -11.37
CA GLY A 118 16.11 -14.89 -11.47
C GLY A 118 17.22 -13.99 -12.00
N HIS A 119 18.35 -13.97 -11.31
CA HIS A 119 19.59 -13.44 -11.86
C HIS A 119 19.93 -14.28 -13.11
N LEU A 120 19.77 -13.70 -14.30
CA LEU A 120 20.41 -14.19 -15.51
C LEU A 120 21.89 -13.80 -15.41
N SER A 121 22.72 -14.65 -14.81
CA SER A 121 24.14 -14.60 -15.11
C SER A 121 24.32 -15.24 -16.49
N ASP A 122 24.69 -14.41 -17.45
CA ASP A 122 25.06 -14.82 -18.79
C ASP A 122 26.23 -15.81 -18.71
N ARG A 123 25.92 -17.11 -18.76
CA ARG A 123 26.92 -18.12 -19.10
C ARG A 123 27.17 -17.99 -20.60
N ARG A 124 28.08 -17.09 -20.97
CA ARG A 124 28.83 -17.22 -22.22
C ARG A 124 29.66 -18.50 -22.12
N GLY A 125 29.01 -19.60 -22.51
CA GLY A 125 29.63 -20.85 -22.80
C GLY A 125 30.58 -20.64 -23.97
N ASN A 126 31.86 -20.60 -23.63
CA ASN A 126 32.94 -20.99 -24.51
C ASN A 126 32.52 -22.22 -25.33
N ARG A 127 32.55 -22.11 -26.65
CA ARG A 127 32.45 -23.23 -27.58
C ARG A 127 33.63 -23.11 -28.56
N PRO A 128 34.16 -24.28 -28.97
CA PRO A 128 35.57 -24.50 -29.27
C PRO A 128 36.08 -23.77 -30.50
#